data_AF-A0A945R0K1-F1
#
_entry.id   AF-A0A945R0K1-F1
#
_cell.length_a   1.000
_cell.length_b   1.000
_cell.length_c   1.000
_cell.angle_alpha   90.00
_cell.angle_beta   90.00
_cell.angle_gamma   90.00
#
_symmetry.space_group_name_H-M   'P 1'
#
loop_
_entity.id
_entity.type
_entity.pdbx_description
1 polymer ?
#
loop_
_entity_poly.entity_id
_entity_poly.type
_entity_poly.pdbx_seq_one_letter_code
_entity_poly.pdbx_strand_id
1 'polypeptide(L)'
;MNKSQKTSVGIASAMVVWLFSGDMLTQQADADDMAVDFAPELQLDVTVAVRGERSEALAKPVILEVLGQTEANRRVAVKSELTGRVTEILVDRGAYVEAGALLCRIAADSR
;
A
#
# COMPACT_ATOMS: atom_id res chain seq x y z
N MET A 1 12.81 66.53 -14.64
CA MET A 1 12.56 65.38 -13.73
C MET A 1 11.07 65.27 -13.50
N ASN A 2 10.45 64.22 -14.04
CA ASN A 2 9.00 64.01 -14.02
C ASN A 2 8.51 63.71 -12.60
N LYS A 3 7.26 64.06 -12.26
CA LYS A 3 6.69 63.89 -10.91
C LYS A 3 6.84 62.44 -10.39
N SER A 4 6.72 61.46 -11.29
CA SER A 4 6.91 60.03 -10.98
C SER A 4 8.37 59.64 -10.67
N GLN A 5 9.37 60.27 -11.30
CA GLN A 5 10.77 60.02 -10.96
C GLN A 5 11.13 60.55 -9.56
N LYS A 6 10.55 61.68 -9.14
CA LYS A 6 10.78 62.23 -7.80
C LYS A 6 10.20 61.32 -6.71
N THR A 7 9.03 60.70 -6.95
CA THR A 7 8.42 59.76 -6.01
C THR A 7 9.18 58.44 -5.94
N SER A 8 9.63 57.90 -7.08
CA SER A 8 10.46 56.69 -7.11
C SER A 8 11.77 56.87 -6.34
N VAL A 9 12.47 58.00 -6.54
CA VAL A 9 13.70 58.28 -5.81
C VAL A 9 13.42 58.41 -4.32
N GLY A 10 12.35 59.10 -3.92
CA GLY A 10 11.98 59.23 -2.50
C GLY A 10 11.73 57.88 -1.82
N ILE A 11 11.01 56.96 -2.47
CA ILE A 11 10.72 55.62 -1.92
C ILE A 11 12.00 54.79 -1.85
N ALA A 12 12.83 54.81 -2.89
CA ALA A 12 14.10 54.08 -2.90
C ALA A 12 15.02 54.56 -1.77
N SER A 13 15.14 55.87 -1.56
CA SER A 13 15.89 56.44 -0.45
C SER A 13 15.36 55.99 0.91
N ALA A 14 14.04 55.98 1.09
CA ALA A 14 13.41 55.55 2.34
C ALA A 14 13.70 54.08 2.65
N MET A 15 13.68 53.20 1.64
CA MET A 15 14.01 51.77 1.82
C MET A 15 15.48 51.56 2.20
N VAL A 16 16.40 52.31 1.58
CA VAL A 16 17.83 52.25 1.93
C VAL A 16 18.06 52.70 3.38
N VAL A 17 17.44 53.81 3.78
CA VAL A 17 17.52 54.29 5.17
C VAL A 17 16.93 53.27 6.15
N TRP A 18 15.81 52.64 5.80
CA TRP A 18 15.16 51.64 6.65
C TRP A 18 16.03 50.38 6.86
N LEU A 19 16.65 49.87 5.78
CA LEU A 19 17.55 48.72 5.86
C LEU A 19 18.80 49.02 6.68
N PHE A 20 19.43 50.17 6.47
CA PHE A 20 20.61 50.59 7.24
C PHE A 20 20.29 50.91 8.70
N SER A 21 19.08 51.38 9.00
CA SER A 21 18.66 51.64 10.39
C SER A 21 18.50 50.35 11.20
N GLY A 22 18.15 49.22 10.56
CA GLY A 22 18.09 47.92 11.24
C GLY A 22 19.47 47.46 11.70
N ASP A 23 20.46 47.51 10.81
CA ASP A 23 21.83 47.08 11.11
C ASP A 23 22.51 47.95 12.20
N MET A 24 22.36 49.28 12.11
CA MET A 24 22.91 50.21 13.12
C MET A 24 22.22 50.11 14.50
N LEU A 25 20.93 49.77 14.55
CA LEU A 25 20.21 49.61 15.82
C LEU A 25 20.52 48.27 16.49
N THR A 26 20.93 47.26 15.72
CA THR A 26 21.31 45.93 16.24
C THR A 26 22.71 45.94 16.87
N GLN A 27 23.61 46.84 16.44
CA GLN A 27 24.98 46.94 16.98
C GLN A 27 25.07 47.77 18.29
N GLN A 28 24.01 48.51 18.65
CA GLN A 28 23.90 49.27 19.91
C GLN A 28 23.04 48.54 20.96
N ALA A 29 22.41 47.41 20.60
CA ALA A 29 21.85 46.49 21.58
C ALA A 29 23.00 45.65 22.11
N ASP A 30 23.43 45.91 23.33
CA ASP A 30 24.32 45.02 24.08
C ASP A 30 23.78 43.59 23.92
N ALA A 31 24.64 42.67 23.46
CA ALA A 31 24.33 41.26 23.29
C ALA A 31 24.12 40.52 24.63
N ASP A 32 23.97 41.26 25.74
CA ASP A 32 23.68 40.78 27.09
C ASP A 32 22.19 40.89 27.45
N ASP A 33 21.39 41.65 26.68
CA ASP A 33 19.95 41.89 26.97
C ASP A 33 18.99 41.09 26.04
N MET A 34 19.55 40.20 25.20
CA MET A 34 18.78 39.19 24.47
C MET A 34 18.80 37.83 25.19
N ALA A 35 18.73 37.86 26.52
CA ALA A 35 18.11 36.76 27.24
C ALA A 35 16.67 36.68 26.71
N VAL A 36 16.43 35.71 25.83
CA VAL A 36 15.08 35.23 25.56
C VAL A 36 14.49 34.96 26.93
N ASP A 37 13.55 35.79 27.37
CA ASP A 37 12.67 35.49 28.49
C ASP A 37 11.87 34.26 28.04
N PHE A 38 12.48 33.09 28.18
CA PHE A 38 11.76 31.85 28.26
C PHE A 38 10.76 32.12 29.36
N ALA A 39 9.50 32.33 28.96
CA ALA A 39 8.35 32.53 29.85
C ALA A 39 8.62 31.81 31.15
N PRO A 40 8.52 32.50 32.32
CA PRO A 40 9.10 32.06 33.58
C PRO A 40 8.83 30.57 33.66
N GLU A 41 9.90 29.74 33.70
CA GLU A 41 9.76 28.29 33.72
C GLU A 41 8.54 28.01 34.58
N LEU A 42 7.42 27.68 33.95
CA LEU A 42 6.26 27.30 34.70
C LEU A 42 6.76 25.97 35.21
N GLN A 43 7.34 26.00 36.40
CA GLN A 43 7.32 24.92 37.35
C GLN A 43 5.82 24.68 37.58
N LEU A 44 5.13 24.17 36.55
CA LEU A 44 4.10 23.20 36.74
C LEU A 44 4.84 22.07 37.43
N ASP A 45 4.90 22.18 38.75
CA ASP A 45 4.96 21.07 39.68
C ASP A 45 3.64 20.25 39.58
N VAL A 46 3.14 20.12 38.36
CA VAL A 46 2.01 19.32 37.96
C VAL A 46 2.65 18.16 37.25
N THR A 47 3.00 17.15 38.05
CA THR A 47 3.25 15.82 37.51
C THR A 47 1.94 15.35 36.87
N VAL A 48 1.82 15.55 35.56
CA VAL A 48 0.68 15.02 34.80
C VAL A 48 0.86 13.51 34.78
N ALA A 49 -0.07 12.78 35.39
CA ALA A 49 -0.06 11.33 35.37
C ALA A 49 -0.26 10.84 33.92
N VAL A 50 0.83 10.42 33.29
CA VAL A 50 0.81 9.78 31.96
C VAL A 50 0.87 8.27 32.13
N ARG A 51 0.08 7.55 31.35
CA ARG A 51 0.13 6.08 31.30
C ARG A 51 0.72 5.67 29.95
N GLY A 52 1.94 5.16 29.98
CA GLY A 52 2.54 4.49 28.83
C GLY A 52 2.17 3.01 28.82
N GLU A 53 1.97 2.46 27.63
CA GLU A 53 1.84 1.01 27.42
C GLU A 53 2.92 0.57 26.42
N ARG A 54 3.58 -0.56 26.71
CA ARG A 54 4.61 -1.12 25.84
C ARG A 54 3.92 -1.95 24.76
N SER A 55 3.98 -1.47 23.52
CA SER A 55 3.48 -2.23 22.38
C SER A 55 4.55 -3.21 21.90
N GLU A 56 4.20 -4.49 21.88
CA GLU A 56 5.04 -5.55 21.33
C GLU A 56 4.38 -6.13 20.07
N ALA A 57 5.18 -6.32 19.03
CA ALA A 57 4.68 -6.91 17.79
C ALA A 57 4.41 -8.40 18.00
N LEU A 58 3.14 -8.79 17.85
CA LEU A 58 2.71 -10.18 17.87
C LEU A 58 2.34 -10.62 16.45
N ALA A 59 2.78 -11.82 16.08
CA ALA A 59 2.38 -12.42 14.82
C ALA A 59 0.87 -12.68 14.81
N LYS A 60 0.16 -12.08 13.86
CA LYS A 60 -1.27 -12.27 13.67
C LYS A 60 -1.53 -12.82 12.26
N PRO A 61 -1.64 -14.15 12.10
CA PRO A 61 -1.93 -14.73 10.80
C PRO A 61 -3.33 -14.33 10.35
N VAL A 62 -3.46 -13.95 9.08
CA VAL A 62 -4.76 -13.70 8.45
C VAL A 62 -5.20 -15.01 7.82
N ILE A 63 -6.29 -15.57 8.35
CA ILE A 63 -6.93 -16.77 7.78
C ILE A 63 -8.12 -16.27 6.95
N LEU A 64 -8.15 -16.59 5.66
CA LEU A 64 -9.29 -16.30 4.79
C LEU A 64 -10.05 -17.60 4.54
N GLU A 65 -11.33 -17.61 4.91
CA GLU A 65 -12.24 -18.68 4.54
C GLU A 65 -12.79 -18.40 3.15
N VAL A 66 -12.52 -19.31 2.21
CA VAL A 66 -12.98 -19.21 0.82
C VAL A 66 -13.86 -20.40 0.47
N LEU A 67 -14.89 -20.17 -0.33
CA LEU A 67 -15.72 -21.22 -0.90
C LEU A 67 -15.06 -21.72 -2.18
N GLY A 68 -14.94 -23.03 -2.31
CA GLY A 68 -14.42 -23.68 -3.49
C GLY A 68 -15.07 -25.05 -3.69
N GLN A 69 -15.05 -25.53 -4.92
CA GLN A 69 -15.45 -26.89 -5.25
C GLN A 69 -14.24 -27.63 -5.81
N THR A 70 -14.11 -28.91 -5.50
CA THR A 70 -13.04 -29.73 -6.07
C THR A 70 -13.41 -30.10 -7.50
N GLU A 71 -12.54 -29.73 -8.44
CA GLU A 71 -12.65 -30.17 -9.83
C GLU A 71 -11.55 -31.17 -10.17
N ALA A 72 -11.88 -32.10 -11.06
CA ALA A 72 -10.89 -33.03 -11.59
C ALA A 72 -9.88 -32.25 -12.45
N ASN A 73 -8.59 -32.47 -12.22
CA ASN A 73 -7.52 -31.89 -13.05
C ASN A 73 -7.73 -32.21 -14.54
N ARG A 74 -8.25 -33.40 -14.85
CA ARG A 74 -8.68 -33.78 -16.20
C ARG A 74 -9.97 -34.59 -16.15
N ARG A 75 -10.88 -34.29 -17.07
CA ARG A 75 -12.09 -35.06 -17.33
C ARG A 75 -12.16 -35.32 -18.83
N VAL A 76 -12.21 -36.60 -19.22
CA VAL A 76 -12.30 -37.01 -20.62
C VAL A 76 -13.56 -37.84 -20.80
N ALA A 77 -14.38 -37.46 -21.78
CA ALA A 77 -15.48 -38.29 -22.25
C ALA A 77 -14.92 -39.18 -23.36
N VAL A 78 -14.73 -40.47 -23.07
CA VAL A 78 -14.26 -41.44 -24.06
C VAL A 78 -15.40 -41.72 -25.03
N LYS A 79 -15.16 -41.47 -26.33
CA LYS A 79 -16.10 -41.73 -27.42
C LYS A 79 -15.50 -42.79 -28.34
N SER A 80 -16.35 -43.58 -28.99
CA SER A 80 -15.89 -44.47 -30.04
C SER A 80 -15.55 -43.69 -31.30
N GLU A 81 -14.47 -44.09 -31.98
CA GLU A 81 -14.12 -43.54 -33.29
C GLU A 81 -15.07 -44.04 -34.40
N LEU A 82 -15.61 -45.24 -34.20
CA LEU A 82 -16.51 -45.91 -35.13
C LEU A 82 -17.90 -46.11 -34.51
N THR A 83 -18.91 -46.19 -35.36
CA THR A 83 -20.27 -46.57 -34.97
C THR A 83 -20.38 -48.09 -34.93
N GLY A 84 -21.00 -48.63 -33.90
CA GLY A 84 -21.30 -50.07 -33.80
C GLY A 84 -21.96 -50.45 -32.48
N ARG A 85 -22.41 -51.70 -32.38
CA ARG A 85 -22.98 -52.25 -31.15
C ARG A 85 -21.86 -52.62 -30.18
N VAL A 86 -21.97 -52.21 -28.92
CA VAL A 86 -21.06 -52.68 -27.84
C VAL A 86 -21.34 -54.16 -27.58
N THR A 87 -20.32 -55.00 -27.75
CA THR A 87 -20.43 -56.45 -27.54
C THR A 87 -20.00 -56.86 -26.13
N GLU A 88 -19.08 -56.11 -25.52
CA GLU A 88 -18.50 -56.43 -24.22
C GLU A 88 -18.03 -55.14 -23.52
N ILE A 89 -18.23 -55.06 -22.20
CA ILE A 89 -17.69 -54.01 -21.33
C ILE A 89 -16.66 -54.68 -20.42
N LEU A 90 -15.44 -54.17 -20.41
CA LEU A 90 -14.28 -54.82 -19.76
C LEU A 90 -13.85 -54.13 -18.46
N VAL A 91 -14.48 -53.00 -18.13
CA VAL A 91 -14.11 -52.17 -16.98
C VAL A 91 -15.37 -51.75 -16.23
N ASP A 92 -15.35 -51.94 -14.92
CA ASP A 92 -16.44 -51.54 -14.03
C ASP A 92 -16.38 -50.05 -13.66
N ARG A 93 -17.54 -49.51 -13.25
CA ARG A 93 -17.62 -48.13 -12.79
C ARG A 93 -16.74 -47.91 -11.55
N GLY A 94 -15.90 -46.89 -11.60
CA GLY A 94 -14.99 -46.51 -10.51
C GLY A 94 -13.66 -47.26 -10.53
N ALA A 95 -13.46 -48.20 -11.46
CA ALA A 95 -12.17 -48.85 -11.65
C ALA A 95 -11.12 -47.85 -12.17
N TYR A 96 -9.90 -48.04 -11.71
CA TYR A 96 -8.73 -47.34 -12.23
C TYR A 96 -8.29 -47.98 -13.56
N VAL A 97 -7.88 -47.15 -14.52
CA VAL A 97 -7.42 -47.58 -15.84
C VAL A 97 -6.18 -46.81 -16.26
N GLU A 98 -5.29 -47.49 -16.96
CA GLU A 98 -4.11 -46.87 -17.57
C GLU A 98 -4.42 -46.33 -18.98
N ALA A 99 -3.55 -45.46 -19.49
CA ALA A 99 -3.67 -44.96 -20.85
C ALA A 99 -3.55 -46.10 -21.87
N GLY A 100 -4.51 -46.18 -22.80
CA GLY A 100 -4.56 -47.25 -23.79
C GLY A 100 -5.25 -48.53 -23.30
N ALA A 101 -5.76 -48.57 -22.07
CA ALA A 101 -6.55 -49.69 -21.59
C ALA A 101 -7.83 -49.89 -22.43
N LEU A 102 -8.17 -51.15 -22.69
CA LEU A 102 -9.37 -51.52 -23.44
C LEU A 102 -10.60 -51.42 -22.54
N LEU A 103 -11.48 -50.45 -22.81
CA LEU A 103 -12.67 -50.20 -21.98
C LEU A 103 -13.89 -51.05 -22.40
N CYS A 104 -14.08 -51.23 -23.70
CA CYS A 104 -15.17 -52.02 -24.27
C CYS A 104 -14.78 -52.56 -25.65
N ARG A 105 -15.53 -53.54 -26.15
CA ARG A 105 -15.44 -54.02 -27.54
C ARG A 105 -16.68 -53.61 -28.31
N ILE A 106 -16.45 -53.20 -29.56
CA ILE A 106 -17.49 -52.84 -30.53
C ILE A 106 -17.47 -53.89 -31.64
N ALA A 107 -18.65 -54.32 -32.09
CA ALA A 107 -18.78 -55.26 -33.18
C ALA A 107 -18.09 -54.72 -34.45
N ALA A 108 -17.32 -55.56 -35.13
CA ALA A 108 -16.67 -55.21 -36.40
C ALA A 108 -17.68 -55.04 -37.55
N ASP A 109 -18.90 -55.49 -37.35
CA ASP A 109 -19.96 -55.50 -38.35
C ASP A 109 -21.01 -54.44 -38.04
N SER A 110 -21.27 -53.55 -38.99
CA SER A 110 -22.14 -52.38 -38.82
C SER A 110 -23.58 -52.59 -39.32
N ARG A 111 -24.02 -53.84 -39.47
CA ARG A 111 -25.39 -54.19 -39.93
C ARG A 111 -26.38 -54.34 -38.78
#